data_AF-A0A936E1T1-F1
#
_entry.id   AF-A0A936E1T1-F1
#
_cell.length_a   1.000
_cell.length_b   1.000
_cell.length_c   1.000
_cell.angle_alpha   90.00
_cell.angle_beta   90.00
_cell.angle_gamma   90.00
#
_symmetry.space_group_name_H-M   'P 1'
#
loop_
_entity.id
_entity.type
_entity.pdbx_description
1 polymer ?
#
loop_
_entity_poly.entity_id
_entity_poly.type
_entity_poly.pdbx_seq_one_letter_code
_entity_poly.pdbx_strand_id
1 'polypeptide(L)'
;MLQNPKLDPLPLARDLYKILVEPVAADLKAANAQTLMWSLDGALRYLPMAALHDGQKYLVENYRITVFTPASQARLKDIPGEHWRALGLGVTKSHGERTPALPGVLQEMNSIIREDAARKILPPARGYCPAPSGSTRIHSDFDARWVEAASITGSYRQPLSIPARQRNQFRTAPR
;
A
#
# COMPACT_ATOMS: atom_id res chain seq x y z
N MET A 1 -18.83 11.06 11.52
CA MET A 1 -18.03 11.41 12.72
C MET A 1 -16.71 12.05 12.32
N LEU A 2 -15.76 11.37 11.67
CA LEU A 2 -14.46 11.95 11.25
C LEU A 2 -14.53 13.12 10.24
N GLN A 3 -15.65 13.26 9.54
CA GLN A 3 -15.87 14.37 8.60
C GLN A 3 -16.44 15.64 9.25
N ASN A 4 -16.85 15.57 10.52
CA ASN A 4 -17.37 16.70 11.27
C ASN A 4 -16.56 16.87 12.57
N PRO A 5 -15.65 17.86 12.64
CA PRO A 5 -14.75 18.05 13.78
C PRO A 5 -15.48 18.46 15.07
N LYS A 6 -16.79 18.75 15.02
CA LYS A 6 -17.60 19.09 16.18
C LYS A 6 -18.18 17.88 16.91
N LEU A 7 -18.07 16.68 16.32
CA LEU A 7 -18.61 15.46 16.92
C LEU A 7 -17.54 14.80 17.80
N ASP A 8 -17.87 14.59 19.08
CA ASP A 8 -17.03 13.83 20.00
C ASP A 8 -17.17 12.32 19.71
N PRO A 9 -16.10 11.62 19.29
CA PRO A 9 -16.16 10.18 19.02
C PRO A 9 -16.12 9.33 20.30
N LEU A 10 -15.76 9.91 21.45
CA LEU A 10 -15.45 9.16 22.67
C LEU A 10 -16.64 8.36 23.22
N PRO A 11 -17.89 8.88 23.25
CA PRO A 11 -19.05 8.10 23.71
C PRO A 11 -19.26 6.84 22.87
N LEU A 12 -19.21 6.96 21.54
CA LEU A 12 -19.37 5.84 20.61
C LEU A 12 -18.23 4.83 20.74
N ALA A 13 -16.99 5.30 20.92
CA ALA A 13 -15.83 4.44 21.15
C ALA A 13 -15.98 3.61 22.43
N ARG A 14 -16.56 4.19 23.48
CA ARG A 14 -16.83 3.50 24.75
C ARG A 14 -17.96 2.49 24.62
N ASP A 15 -19.07 2.86 24.01
CA ASP A 15 -20.18 1.92 23.82
C ASP A 15 -19.76 0.70 23.00
N LEU A 16 -18.96 0.93 21.96
CA LEU A 16 -18.43 -0.15 21.14
C LEU A 16 -17.39 -1.00 21.86
N TYR A 17 -16.57 -0.43 22.74
CA TYR A 17 -15.68 -1.18 23.63
C TYR A 17 -16.46 -2.14 24.54
N LYS A 18 -17.55 -1.68 25.14
CA LYS A 18 -18.41 -2.50 26.01
C LYS A 18 -19.01 -3.69 25.27
N ILE A 19 -19.36 -3.49 23.99
CA ILE A 19 -19.94 -4.56 23.16
C ILE A 19 -18.86 -5.57 22.72
N LEU A 20 -17.69 -5.09 22.28
CA LEU A 20 -16.72 -5.94 21.59
C LEU A 20 -15.59 -6.48 22.47
N VAL A 21 -15.16 -5.74 23.49
CA VAL A 21 -13.92 -6.02 24.24
C VAL A 21 -14.20 -6.35 25.70
N GLU A 22 -15.11 -5.63 26.34
CA GLU A 22 -15.44 -5.85 27.76
C GLU A 22 -15.79 -7.31 28.10
N PRO A 23 -16.54 -8.08 27.27
CA PRO A 23 -16.87 -9.46 27.58
C PRO A 23 -15.66 -10.40 27.72
N VAL A 24 -14.54 -10.05 27.08
CA VAL A 24 -13.30 -10.86 27.07
C VAL A 24 -12.14 -10.18 27.80
N ALA A 25 -12.34 -9.01 28.40
CA ALA A 25 -11.27 -8.21 28.99
C ALA A 25 -10.56 -8.94 30.14
N ALA A 26 -11.29 -9.72 30.93
CA ALA A 26 -10.72 -10.53 32.00
C ALA A 26 -9.80 -11.64 31.46
N ASP A 27 -10.21 -12.32 30.39
CA ASP A 27 -9.43 -13.37 29.74
C ASP A 27 -8.16 -12.80 29.10
N LEU A 28 -8.26 -11.64 28.44
CA LEU A 28 -7.10 -10.94 27.87
C LEU A 28 -6.07 -10.59 28.95
N LYS A 29 -6.53 -10.14 30.13
CA LYS A 29 -5.67 -9.84 31.26
C LYS A 29 -5.04 -11.11 31.85
N ALA A 30 -5.83 -12.18 32.03
CA ALA A 30 -5.35 -13.45 32.54
C ALA A 30 -4.31 -14.10 31.61
N ALA A 31 -4.47 -13.94 30.30
CA ALA A 31 -3.53 -14.41 29.29
C ALA A 31 -2.28 -13.52 29.15
N ASN A 32 -2.21 -12.39 29.88
CA ASN A 32 -1.17 -11.37 29.72
C ASN A 32 -0.99 -10.96 28.24
N ALA A 33 -2.12 -10.76 27.55
CA ALA A 33 -2.12 -10.49 26.12
C ALA A 33 -1.41 -9.17 25.81
N GLN A 34 -0.45 -9.19 24.88
CA GLN A 34 0.27 -7.99 24.42
C GLN A 34 -0.19 -7.54 23.04
N THR A 35 -0.73 -8.46 22.25
CA THR A 35 -1.16 -8.22 20.86
C THR A 35 -2.55 -8.80 20.66
N LEU A 36 -3.45 -7.99 20.12
CA LEU A 36 -4.80 -8.39 19.73
C LEU A 36 -4.85 -8.51 18.21
N MET A 37 -5.07 -9.74 17.74
CA MET A 37 -5.24 -10.03 16.33
C MET A 37 -6.73 -10.14 15.98
N TRP A 38 -7.20 -9.28 15.08
CA TRP A 38 -8.61 -9.13 14.75
C TRP A 38 -8.96 -9.78 13.43
N SER A 39 -9.88 -10.75 13.45
CA SER A 39 -10.52 -11.23 12.22
C SER A 39 -11.83 -10.45 12.01
N LEU A 40 -11.76 -9.37 11.22
CA LEU A 40 -12.88 -8.45 11.00
C LEU A 40 -13.60 -8.80 9.69
N ASP A 41 -14.93 -8.82 9.74
CA ASP A 41 -15.75 -9.03 8.55
C ASP A 41 -16.82 -7.96 8.35
N GLY A 42 -17.27 -7.80 7.10
CA GLY A 42 -18.27 -6.82 6.70
C GLY A 42 -17.97 -5.41 7.22
N ALA A 43 -18.96 -4.80 7.88
CA ALA A 43 -18.88 -3.44 8.40
C ALA A 43 -17.78 -3.24 9.46
N LEU A 44 -17.37 -4.31 10.17
CA LEU A 44 -16.35 -4.20 11.22
C LEU A 44 -14.96 -3.84 10.67
N ARG A 45 -14.68 -4.09 9.37
CA ARG A 45 -13.40 -3.72 8.74
C ARG A 45 -13.16 -2.21 8.69
N TYR A 46 -14.20 -1.41 8.84
CA TYR A 46 -14.11 0.05 8.83
C TYR A 46 -14.05 0.66 10.23
N LEU A 47 -14.08 -0.16 11.28
CA LEU A 47 -14.00 0.32 12.65
C LEU A 47 -12.54 0.61 13.04
N PRO A 48 -12.27 1.77 13.65
CA PRO A 48 -10.96 2.06 14.19
C PRO A 48 -10.77 1.32 15.52
N MET A 49 -10.45 0.02 15.47
CA MET A 49 -10.28 -0.82 16.68
C MET A 49 -9.29 -0.23 17.68
N ALA A 50 -8.23 0.41 17.17
CA ALA A 50 -7.25 1.13 17.97
C ALA A 50 -7.85 2.27 18.82
N ALA A 51 -8.95 2.87 18.37
CA ALA A 51 -9.62 4.00 18.99
C ALA A 51 -10.79 3.59 19.91
N LEU A 52 -11.04 2.30 20.12
CA LEU A 52 -11.97 1.86 21.17
C LEU A 52 -11.44 2.29 22.54
N HIS A 53 -12.33 2.66 23.46
CA HIS A 53 -11.92 3.28 24.72
C HIS A 53 -12.58 2.59 25.92
N ASP A 54 -11.77 2.13 26.87
CA ASP A 54 -12.25 1.38 28.04
C ASP A 54 -12.86 2.28 29.14
N GLY A 55 -12.74 3.60 28.98
CA GLY A 55 -13.16 4.60 29.96
C GLY A 55 -11.99 5.31 30.63
N GLN A 56 -10.79 4.77 30.51
CA GLN A 56 -9.52 5.35 30.99
C GLN A 56 -8.51 5.54 29.86
N LYS A 57 -8.39 4.56 28.96
CA LYS A 57 -7.41 4.50 27.88
C LYS A 57 -8.03 3.98 26.58
N TYR A 58 -7.42 4.38 25.48
CA TYR A 58 -7.65 3.77 24.18
C TYR A 58 -7.02 2.38 24.11
N LEU A 59 -7.60 1.50 23.32
CA LEU A 59 -7.16 0.11 23.21
C LEU A 59 -5.72 0.00 22.71
N VAL A 60 -5.28 0.92 21.84
CA VAL A 60 -3.90 1.00 21.34
C VAL A 60 -2.87 1.31 22.42
N GLU A 61 -3.27 1.91 23.54
CA GLU A 61 -2.37 2.20 24.67
C GLU A 61 -2.08 0.95 25.49
N ASN A 62 -2.98 -0.03 25.45
CA ASN A 62 -2.86 -1.27 26.20
C ASN A 62 -2.34 -2.43 25.35
N TYR A 63 -2.62 -2.45 24.05
CA TYR A 63 -2.31 -3.59 23.17
C TYR A 63 -1.76 -3.16 21.82
N ARG A 64 -0.91 -4.01 21.24
CA ARG A 64 -0.59 -3.97 19.82
C ARG A 64 -1.80 -4.47 19.03
N ILE A 65 -2.26 -3.71 18.05
CA ILE A 65 -3.44 -4.04 17.25
C ILE A 65 -3.00 -4.53 15.88
N THR A 66 -3.48 -5.70 15.46
CA THR A 66 -3.20 -6.25 14.13
C THR A 66 -4.47 -6.84 13.53
N VAL A 67 -4.68 -6.68 12.22
CA VAL A 67 -5.81 -7.28 11.51
C VAL A 67 -5.35 -8.55 10.82
N PHE A 68 -6.05 -9.66 11.08
CA PHE A 68 -5.86 -10.92 10.39
C PHE A 68 -6.45 -10.85 8.99
N THR A 69 -5.72 -11.39 8.01
CA THR A 69 -6.24 -11.63 6.66
C THR A 69 -6.05 -13.10 6.31
N PRO A 70 -6.94 -13.74 5.54
CA PRO A 70 -6.73 -15.14 5.15
C PRO A 70 -5.38 -15.38 4.46
N ALA A 71 -4.90 -14.39 3.70
CA ALA A 71 -3.58 -14.43 3.06
C ALA A 71 -2.40 -14.44 4.05
N SER A 72 -2.57 -13.92 5.27
CA SER A 72 -1.51 -13.92 6.29
C SER A 72 -1.37 -15.25 7.01
N GLN A 73 -2.36 -16.16 6.92
CA GLN A 73 -2.37 -17.43 7.65
C GLN A 73 -1.11 -18.28 7.41
N ALA A 74 -0.69 -18.37 6.14
CA ALA A 74 0.47 -19.18 5.75
C ALA A 74 1.82 -18.60 6.21
N ARG A 75 1.84 -17.32 6.62
CA ARG A 75 3.06 -16.54 6.91
C ARG A 75 3.11 -16.05 8.36
N LEU A 76 2.20 -16.52 9.24
CA LEU A 76 2.09 -16.05 10.64
C LEU A 76 3.36 -16.27 11.47
N LYS A 77 4.15 -17.29 11.13
CA LYS A 77 5.38 -17.66 11.83
C LYS A 77 6.64 -17.09 11.18
N ASP A 78 6.49 -16.39 10.06
CA ASP A 78 7.62 -15.87 9.32
C ASP A 78 8.27 -14.72 10.09
N ILE A 79 9.59 -14.75 10.17
CA ILE A 79 10.34 -13.64 10.72
C ILE A 79 10.31 -12.51 9.68
N PRO A 80 9.92 -11.28 10.07
CA PRO A 80 9.99 -10.13 9.16
C PRO A 80 11.41 -9.96 8.61
N GLY A 81 11.52 -9.79 7.30
CA GLY A 81 12.83 -9.54 6.68
C GLY A 81 13.41 -8.21 7.15
N GLU A 82 14.69 -8.20 7.52
CA GLU A 82 15.40 -6.98 7.95
C GLU A 82 15.54 -5.94 6.84
N HIS A 83 15.45 -6.40 5.58
CA HIS A 83 15.69 -5.60 4.39
C HIS A 83 14.40 -5.42 3.60
N TRP A 84 13.74 -4.27 3.79
CA TRP A 84 12.56 -3.90 3.03
C TRP A 84 12.96 -3.21 1.72
N ARG A 85 12.29 -3.58 0.64
CA ARG A 85 12.30 -2.85 -0.64
C ARG A 85 10.89 -2.35 -0.88
N ALA A 86 10.75 -1.09 -1.25
CA ALA A 86 9.47 -0.45 -1.45
C ALA A 86 9.42 0.25 -2.81
N LEU A 87 8.22 0.29 -3.39
CA LEU A 87 7.90 1.07 -4.57
C LEU A 87 6.93 2.18 -4.15
N GLY A 88 7.34 3.43 -4.35
CA GLY A 88 6.49 4.60 -4.12
C GLY A 88 5.74 4.99 -5.39
N LEU A 89 4.42 5.13 -5.30
CA LEU A 89 3.54 5.62 -6.37
C LEU A 89 2.72 6.80 -5.85
N GLY A 90 2.60 7.86 -6.64
CA GLY A 90 1.86 9.06 -6.24
C GLY A 90 1.48 9.93 -7.44
N VAL A 91 0.48 10.79 -7.25
CA VAL A 91 -0.03 11.71 -8.28
C VAL A 91 0.02 13.13 -7.73
N THR A 92 0.69 14.03 -8.46
CA THR A 92 0.82 15.45 -8.05
C THR A 92 -0.16 16.36 -8.78
N LYS A 93 -0.60 15.98 -9.97
CA LYS A 93 -1.50 16.77 -10.81
C LYS A 93 -2.96 16.50 -10.48
N SER A 94 -3.80 17.48 -10.77
CA SER A 94 -5.26 17.31 -10.72
C SER A 94 -5.71 16.29 -11.78
N HIS A 95 -6.77 15.53 -11.48
CA HIS A 95 -7.42 14.65 -12.45
C HIS A 95 -8.93 14.87 -12.45
N GLY A 96 -9.43 15.55 -13.50
CA GLY A 96 -10.82 16.01 -13.60
C GLY A 96 -11.14 17.15 -12.62
N GLU A 97 -12.43 17.48 -12.52
CA GLU A 97 -12.88 18.63 -11.71
C GLU A 97 -12.96 18.33 -10.21
N ARG A 98 -13.04 17.04 -9.82
CA ARG A 98 -13.29 16.62 -8.44
C ARG A 98 -12.04 16.19 -7.67
N THR A 99 -10.89 16.09 -8.34
CA THR A 99 -9.64 15.62 -7.72
C THR A 99 -8.59 16.71 -7.81
N PRO A 100 -8.52 17.63 -6.83
CA PRO A 100 -7.56 18.72 -6.88
C PRO A 100 -6.12 18.20 -6.87
N ALA A 101 -5.20 19.01 -7.38
CA ALA A 101 -3.77 18.69 -7.39
C ALA A 101 -3.25 18.49 -5.95
N LEU A 102 -2.36 17.49 -5.78
CA LEU A 102 -1.70 17.17 -4.51
C LEU A 102 -0.18 17.43 -4.62
N PRO A 103 0.26 18.69 -4.67
CA PRO A 103 1.66 19.03 -4.93
C PRO A 103 2.62 18.53 -3.84
N GLY A 104 2.14 18.35 -2.61
CA GLY A 104 2.94 17.85 -1.48
C GLY A 104 3.38 16.39 -1.62
N VAL A 105 2.70 15.59 -2.45
CA VAL A 105 2.94 14.14 -2.58
C VAL A 105 4.38 13.84 -3.00
N LEU A 106 4.99 14.66 -3.86
CA LEU A 106 6.38 14.46 -4.27
C LEU A 106 7.35 14.61 -3.08
N GLN A 107 7.15 15.63 -2.26
CA GLN A 107 7.98 15.88 -1.10
C GLN A 107 7.78 14.81 -0.02
N GLU A 108 6.53 14.42 0.23
CA GLU A 108 6.18 13.33 1.15
C GLU A 108 6.82 12.01 0.69
N MET A 109 6.74 11.67 -0.60
CA MET A 109 7.30 10.42 -1.12
C MET A 109 8.82 10.34 -0.92
N ASN A 110 9.53 11.44 -1.19
CA ASN A 110 10.97 11.52 -0.98
C ASN A 110 11.38 11.38 0.49
N SER A 111 10.48 11.69 1.42
CA SER A 111 10.74 11.53 2.86
C SER A 111 10.55 10.09 3.36
N ILE A 112 9.70 9.30 2.67
CA ILE A 112 9.34 7.93 3.03
C ILE A 112 10.27 6.92 2.35
N ILE A 113 10.48 7.07 1.03
CA ILE A 113 11.33 6.19 0.24
C ILE A 113 12.72 6.82 0.14
N ARG A 114 13.62 6.38 1.02
CA ARG A 114 15.01 6.83 0.99
C ARG A 114 15.80 6.02 -0.02
N GLU A 115 16.46 6.72 -0.94
CA GLU A 115 17.44 6.12 -1.83
C GLU A 115 18.77 6.01 -1.09
N ASP A 116 19.11 4.80 -0.63
CA ASP A 116 20.45 4.53 -0.13
C ASP A 116 21.42 4.57 -1.31
N ALA A 117 22.32 5.56 -1.35
CA ALA A 117 23.30 5.75 -2.42
C ALA A 117 24.17 4.50 -2.71
N ALA A 118 24.26 3.56 -1.76
CA ALA A 118 24.97 2.29 -1.89
C ALA A 118 24.15 1.16 -2.57
N ARG A 119 22.84 1.33 -2.73
CA ARG A 119 21.93 0.31 -3.28
C ARG A 119 21.06 0.95 -4.36
N LYS A 120 21.62 1.02 -5.57
CA LYS A 120 20.88 1.33 -6.81
C LYS A 120 19.75 0.32 -6.98
N ILE A 121 18.52 0.72 -6.66
CA ILE A 121 17.34 -0.12 -6.80
C ILE A 121 16.78 0.06 -8.21
N LEU A 122 16.85 -1.03 -8.97
CA LEU A 122 16.16 -1.31 -10.25
C LEU A 122 16.44 -0.31 -11.40
N PRO A 123 16.95 -0.78 -12.55
CA PRO A 123 16.92 0.06 -13.74
C PRO A 123 15.46 0.46 -14.04
N PRO A 124 15.21 1.68 -14.54
CA PRO A 124 13.87 2.05 -14.97
C PRO A 124 13.36 0.99 -15.95
N ALA A 125 12.13 0.50 -15.71
CA ALA A 125 11.46 -0.38 -16.66
C ALA A 125 11.59 0.24 -18.06
N ARG A 126 12.05 -0.54 -19.04
CA ARG A 126 12.40 -0.06 -20.39
C ARG A 126 11.25 0.77 -20.97
N GLY A 127 11.46 2.08 -20.97
CA GLY A 127 10.55 3.12 -21.46
C GLY A 127 11.00 4.53 -21.08
N TYR A 128 12.29 4.74 -20.76
CA TYR A 128 12.77 5.99 -20.17
C TYR A 128 13.69 6.82 -21.06
N CYS A 129 13.33 8.11 -21.17
CA CYS A 129 14.07 9.21 -21.77
C CYS A 129 15.40 9.50 -21.04
N PRO A 130 16.54 9.62 -21.73
CA PRO A 130 17.78 10.01 -21.10
C PRO A 130 17.71 11.49 -20.68
N ALA A 131 18.19 11.79 -19.48
CA ALA A 131 18.77 13.12 -19.21
C ALA A 131 19.91 12.94 -18.21
N PRO A 132 20.87 13.88 -18.21
CA PRO A 132 22.23 13.64 -17.78
C PRO A 132 22.33 13.47 -16.26
N SER A 133 23.18 12.52 -15.87
CA SER A 133 23.80 12.34 -14.55
C SER A 133 22.99 12.70 -13.30
N GLY A 134 22.53 11.67 -12.59
CA GLY A 134 22.45 11.71 -11.12
C GLY A 134 21.19 12.26 -10.47
N SER A 135 20.00 12.09 -11.07
CA SER A 135 18.73 12.41 -10.39
C SER A 135 17.71 11.27 -10.47
N THR A 136 17.16 10.91 -9.31
CA THR A 136 15.93 10.14 -9.14
C THR A 136 14.81 10.85 -9.89
N ARG A 137 14.13 10.18 -10.83
CA ARG A 137 12.98 10.76 -11.54
C ARG A 137 11.71 10.01 -11.24
N ILE A 138 10.90 10.62 -10.39
CA ILE A 138 9.48 10.29 -10.18
C ILE A 138 8.71 11.02 -11.28
N HIS A 139 8.01 10.28 -12.14
CA HIS A 139 7.25 10.85 -13.25
C HIS A 139 5.97 11.50 -12.72
N SER A 140 5.70 12.75 -13.10
CA SER A 140 4.47 13.48 -12.74
C SER A 140 3.28 13.17 -13.67
N ASP A 141 3.47 12.33 -14.69
CA ASP A 141 2.42 11.85 -15.60
C ASP A 141 2.11 10.35 -15.40
N PHE A 142 2.14 9.83 -14.17
CA PHE A 142 1.65 8.48 -13.92
C PHE A 142 0.14 8.40 -14.25
N ASP A 143 -0.21 7.71 -15.34
CA ASP A 143 -1.57 7.45 -15.78
C ASP A 143 -1.98 6.01 -15.38
N ALA A 144 -3.19 5.84 -14.84
CA ALA A 144 -3.74 4.55 -14.41
C ALA A 144 -3.80 3.49 -15.53
N ARG A 145 -3.79 3.90 -16.81
CA ARG A 145 -3.76 3.00 -17.98
C ARG A 145 -2.53 2.08 -18.03
N TRP A 146 -1.46 2.42 -17.29
CA TRP A 146 -0.23 1.61 -17.23
C TRP A 146 -0.34 0.38 -16.32
N VAL A 147 -1.22 0.40 -15.30
CA VAL A 147 -1.37 -0.72 -14.35
C VAL A 147 -2.02 -1.94 -15.03
N GLU A 148 -2.89 -1.69 -16.02
CA GLU A 148 -3.62 -2.73 -16.75
C GLU A 148 -2.75 -3.47 -17.78
N ALA A 149 -1.72 -2.82 -18.32
CA ALA A 149 -0.78 -3.47 -19.25
C ALA A 149 0.20 -4.41 -18.53
N ALA A 150 0.57 -4.10 -17.28
CA ALA A 150 1.53 -4.88 -16.51
C ALA A 150 0.96 -6.21 -15.96
N SER A 151 -0.36 -6.30 -15.78
CA SER A 151 -1.05 -7.49 -15.28
C SER A 151 -1.30 -8.55 -16.37
N ILE A 152 -1.23 -8.20 -17.65
CA ILE A 152 -1.58 -9.10 -18.77
C ILE A 152 -0.38 -9.92 -19.29
N THR A 153 0.86 -9.46 -19.12
CA THR A 153 2.07 -10.21 -19.58
C THR A 153 2.75 -10.97 -18.44
N GLY A 154 2.02 -11.91 -17.83
CA GLY A 154 2.57 -12.88 -16.89
C GLY A 154 3.28 -14.05 -17.58
N SER A 155 4.38 -13.81 -18.30
CA SER A 155 5.35 -14.87 -18.65
C SER A 155 6.62 -14.29 -19.26
N TYR A 156 7.73 -14.33 -18.53
CA TYR A 156 9.05 -14.00 -19.06
C TYR A 156 9.71 -15.27 -19.62
N ARG A 157 9.64 -15.48 -20.94
CA ARG A 157 10.67 -16.22 -21.69
C ARG A 157 11.37 -15.25 -22.61
N GLN A 158 12.69 -15.13 -22.48
CA GLN A 158 13.53 -14.37 -23.40
C GLN A 158 13.43 -14.96 -24.81
N PRO A 159 13.22 -14.15 -25.88
CA PRO A 159 13.60 -14.55 -27.22
C PRO A 159 15.01 -14.06 -27.54
N LEU A 160 15.83 -14.98 -28.05
CA LEU A 160 17.14 -14.75 -28.65
C LEU A 160 17.09 -13.66 -29.73
N SER A 161 18.11 -12.80 -29.74
CA SER A 161 18.33 -11.74 -30.73
C SER A 161 18.72 -12.30 -32.11
N ILE A 162 17.98 -11.93 -33.16
CA ILE A 162 18.40 -12.09 -34.56
C ILE A 162 18.61 -10.70 -35.19
N PRO A 163 19.73 -10.40 -35.86
CA PRO A 163 20.01 -9.08 -36.41
C PRO A 163 19.16 -8.72 -37.63
N ALA A 164 18.90 -7.42 -37.79
CA ALA A 164 18.09 -6.85 -38.86
C ALA A 164 18.76 -6.95 -40.24
N ARG A 165 18.51 -8.05 -40.96
CA ARG A 165 18.73 -8.11 -42.42
C ARG A 165 17.72 -9.00 -43.15
N GLN A 166 16.44 -8.97 -42.78
CA GLN A 166 15.35 -9.54 -43.60
C GLN A 166 14.04 -8.80 -43.33
N ARG A 167 13.97 -7.53 -43.73
CA ARG A 167 12.76 -6.71 -43.67
C ARG A 167 12.41 -6.22 -45.09
N ASN A 168 12.11 -7.16 -45.99
CA ASN A 168 11.49 -6.90 -47.30
C ASN A 168 11.26 -8.22 -48.02
N GLN A 169 10.16 -8.94 -47.75
CA GLN A 169 9.72 -9.99 -48.67
C GLN A 169 8.23 -10.39 -48.65
N PHE A 170 7.36 -9.75 -47.87
CA PHE A 170 5.93 -10.07 -47.95
C PHE A 170 5.07 -8.80 -48.05
N ARG A 171 4.98 -8.29 -49.29
CA ARG A 171 3.92 -7.40 -49.75
C ARG A 171 3.17 -8.14 -50.86
N THR A 172 1.85 -8.30 -50.67
CA THR A 172 0.74 -8.56 -51.62
C THR A 172 0.60 -9.92 -52.33
N ALA A 173 -0.57 -10.57 -52.11
CA ALA A 173 -1.40 -11.20 -53.14
C ALA A 173 -2.89 -11.23 -52.67
N PRO A 174 -3.88 -10.78 -53.46
CA PRO A 174 -5.30 -10.78 -53.09
C PRO A 174 -6.08 -11.98 -53.65
N ARG A 175 -7.29 -12.21 -53.12
CA ARG A 175 -8.40 -12.87 -53.82
C ARG A 175 -9.51 -11.85 -54.05
#